data_AF-A0AAE1QC62-F1
#
_entry.id   AF-A0AAE1QC62-F1
#
_cell.length_a   1.000
_cell.length_b   1.000
_cell.length_c   1.000
_cell.angle_alpha   90.00
_cell.angle_beta   90.00
_cell.angle_gamma   90.00
#
_symmetry.space_group_name_H-M   'P 1'
#
loop_
_entity.id
_entity.type
_entity.pdbx_description
1 polymer ?
#
loop_
_entity_poly.entity_id
_entity_poly.type
_entity_poly.pdbx_seq_one_letter_code
_entity_poly.pdbx_strand_id
1 'polypeptide(L)'
;MSLCPWMAPEVKEGQVSSEASEVYSIGYLINNVFTTDQLNMLPTINTWATQAVCHNPSTRPSLSHLLDLVNPAINSSSQIRKRRPQKKKAIKRRRRN
;
A
#
# COMPACT_ATOMS: atom_id res chain seq x y z
N MET A 1 18.50 21.12 -1.31
CA MET A 1 17.27 20.29 -1.35
C MET A 1 17.47 19.24 -2.43
N SER A 2 17.42 17.96 -2.08
CA SER A 2 17.47 16.85 -3.03
C SER A 2 16.19 16.87 -3.88
N LEU A 3 16.32 16.97 -5.21
CA LEU A 3 15.23 17.27 -6.13
C LEU A 3 14.11 16.21 -6.17
N CYS A 4 14.39 14.98 -5.73
CA CYS A 4 13.45 13.85 -5.76
C CYS A 4 13.62 12.98 -4.50
N PRO A 5 13.04 13.32 -3.33
CA PRO A 5 13.25 12.57 -2.09
C PRO A 5 12.75 11.12 -2.16
N TRP A 6 11.73 10.83 -2.98
CA TRP A 6 11.23 9.47 -3.25
C TRP A 6 12.18 8.59 -4.07
N MET A 7 13.19 9.17 -4.73
CA MET A 7 14.12 8.41 -5.55
C MET A 7 15.24 7.82 -4.68
N ALA A 8 15.60 6.56 -4.91
CA ALA A 8 16.64 5.87 -4.15
C ALA A 8 18.01 6.59 -4.28
N PRO A 9 18.85 6.57 -3.23
CA PRO A 9 20.14 7.27 -3.22
C PRO A 9 21.06 6.81 -4.35
N GLU A 10 21.18 5.50 -4.59
CA GLU A 10 22.01 4.96 -5.67
C GLU A 10 21.54 5.41 -7.06
N VAL A 11 20.23 5.57 -7.27
CA VAL A 11 19.67 6.07 -8.53
C VAL A 11 19.96 7.56 -8.70
N LYS A 12 19.96 8.35 -7.61
CA LYS A 12 20.40 9.75 -7.62
C LYS A 12 21.87 9.89 -8.00
N GLU A 13 22.69 8.90 -7.68
CA GLU A 13 24.10 8.82 -8.05
C GLU A 13 24.31 8.33 -9.50
N GLY A 14 23.24 8.09 -10.25
CA GLY A 14 23.29 7.68 -11.66
C GLY A 14 23.38 6.16 -11.86
N GLN A 15 23.24 5.35 -10.81
CA GLN A 15 23.13 3.90 -10.97
C GLN A 15 21.81 3.53 -11.66
N VAL A 16 21.83 2.40 -12.37
CA VAL A 16 20.62 1.86 -13.02
C VAL A 16 19.60 1.47 -11.95
N SER A 17 18.34 1.78 -12.20
CA SER A 17 17.24 1.37 -11.32
C SER A 17 17.17 -0.14 -11.19
N SER A 18 16.89 -0.60 -9.97
CA SER A 18 16.76 -2.01 -9.59
C SER A 18 15.52 -2.22 -8.71
N GLU A 19 15.15 -3.48 -8.46
CA GLU A 19 14.08 -3.81 -7.51
C GLU A 19 14.30 -3.14 -6.14
N ALA A 20 15.54 -3.10 -5.64
CA ALA A 20 15.85 -2.45 -4.38
C ALA A 20 15.55 -0.94 -4.41
N SER A 21 15.72 -0.28 -5.56
CA SER A 21 15.38 1.14 -5.73
C SER A 21 13.88 1.40 -5.76
N GLU A 22 13.09 0.43 -6.27
CA GLU A 22 11.63 0.47 -6.22
C GLU A 22 11.13 0.28 -4.78
N VAL A 23 11.73 -0.66 -4.03
CA VAL A 23 11.45 -0.87 -2.60
C VAL A 23 11.65 0.42 -1.81
N TYR A 24 12.74 1.16 -2.06
CA TYR A 24 12.96 2.47 -1.43
C TYR A 24 11.81 3.43 -1.71
N SER A 25 11.41 3.55 -2.97
CA SER A 25 10.35 4.46 -3.41
C SER A 25 9.00 4.12 -2.77
N ILE A 26 8.69 2.82 -2.64
CA ILE A 26 7.49 2.32 -1.97
C ILE A 26 7.54 2.60 -0.47
N GLY A 27 8.68 2.33 0.19
CA GLY A 27 8.87 2.66 1.61
C GLY A 27 8.69 4.14 1.88
N TYR A 28 9.26 4.99 1.02
CA TYR A 28 9.09 6.44 1.09
C TYR A 28 7.62 6.83 0.91
N LEU A 29 6.92 6.24 -0.07
CA LEU A 29 5.49 6.47 -0.27
C LEU A 29 4.67 6.11 0.97
N ILE A 30 4.89 4.94 1.57
CA ILE A 30 4.17 4.50 2.78
C ILE A 30 4.40 5.49 3.93
N ASN A 31 5.64 5.92 4.15
CA ASN A 31 5.96 6.86 5.22
C ASN A 31 5.38 8.26 5.02
N ASN A 32 5.05 8.65 3.79
CA ASN A 32 4.53 9.99 3.47
C ASN A 32 3.02 10.04 3.18
N VAL A 33 2.42 8.91 2.78
CA VAL A 33 0.98 8.83 2.46
C VAL A 33 0.15 8.50 3.70
N PHE A 34 0.65 7.60 4.56
CA PHE A 34 -0.06 7.24 5.78
C PHE A 34 0.23 8.23 6.90
N THR A 35 -0.79 8.55 7.69
CA THR A 35 -0.58 9.34 8.91
C THR A 35 0.17 8.50 9.95
N THR A 36 0.84 9.18 10.89
CA THR A 36 1.53 8.50 12.00
C THR A 36 0.60 7.57 12.77
N ASP A 37 -0.65 7.99 13.02
CA ASP A 37 -1.66 7.17 13.70
C ASP A 37 -2.00 5.90 12.90
N GLN A 38 -2.11 6.00 11.57
CA GLN A 38 -2.38 4.84 10.72
C GLN A 38 -1.22 3.86 10.72
N LEU A 39 0.02 4.35 10.69
CA LEU A 39 1.22 3.51 10.77
C LEU A 39 1.38 2.86 12.15
N ASN A 40 0.99 3.54 13.22
CA ASN A 40 0.99 2.98 14.58
C ASN A 40 -0.01 1.83 14.73
N MET A 41 -1.12 1.85 13.98
CA MET A 41 -2.09 0.74 13.95
C MET A 41 -1.61 -0.43 13.07
N LEU A 42 -0.56 -0.25 12.27
CA LEU A 42 0.00 -1.25 11.35
C LEU A 42 1.51 -1.41 11.60
N PRO A 43 1.93 -1.90 12.79
CA PRO A 43 3.31 -1.86 13.24
C PRO A 43 4.27 -2.65 12.34
N THR A 44 3.81 -3.74 11.75
CA THR A 44 4.59 -4.55 10.79
C THR A 44 4.88 -3.79 9.50
N ILE A 45 3.88 -3.11 8.94
CA ILE A 45 4.03 -2.29 7.72
C ILE A 45 4.91 -1.07 8.00
N ASN A 46 4.75 -0.43 9.16
CA ASN A 46 5.60 0.70 9.57
C ASN A 46 7.07 0.27 9.69
N THR A 47 7.32 -0.88 10.31
CA THR A 47 8.68 -1.44 10.44
C THR A 47 9.28 -1.74 9.07
N TRP A 48 8.52 -2.38 8.19
CA TRP A 48 8.93 -2.65 6.80
C TRP A 48 9.26 -1.36 6.05
N ALA A 49 8.39 -0.35 6.11
CA ALA A 49 8.57 0.93 5.42
C ALA A 49 9.80 1.69 5.93
N THR A 50 10.09 1.62 7.22
CA THR A 50 11.31 2.21 7.81
C THR A 50 12.57 1.51 7.28
N GLN A 51 12.56 0.18 7.19
CA GLN A 51 13.68 -0.60 6.64
C GLN A 51 13.86 -0.42 5.13
N ALA A 52 12.77 -0.23 4.38
CA ALA A 52 12.79 -0.01 2.94
C ALA A 52 13.51 1.28 2.54
N VAL A 53 13.47 2.33 3.38
CA VAL A 53 14.13 3.62 3.11
C VAL A 53 15.61 3.63 3.54
N CYS A 54 16.22 2.46 3.75
CA CYS A 54 17.64 2.34 4.08
C CYS A 54 18.54 2.83 2.91
N HIS A 55 19.67 3.46 3.25
CA HIS A 55 20.63 3.93 2.26
C HIS A 55 21.28 2.78 1.49
N ASN A 56 21.59 1.67 2.15
CA ASN A 56 22.19 0.50 1.51
C ASN A 56 21.10 -0.33 0.81
N PRO A 57 21.15 -0.54 -0.52
CA PRO A 57 20.14 -1.31 -1.25
C PRO A 57 20.09 -2.78 -0.80
N SER A 58 21.21 -3.38 -0.42
CA SER A 58 21.29 -4.82 -0.08
C SER A 58 20.63 -5.17 1.26
N THR A 59 20.37 -4.18 2.12
CA THR A 59 19.73 -4.39 3.42
C THR A 59 18.24 -4.10 3.41
N ARG A 60 17.70 -3.65 2.27
CA ARG A 60 16.26 -3.39 2.12
C ARG A 60 15.50 -4.72 2.09
N PRO A 61 14.30 -4.79 2.68
CA PRO A 61 13.45 -5.99 2.58
C PRO A 61 13.00 -6.20 1.13
N SER A 62 12.61 -7.43 0.78
CA SER A 62 12.02 -7.70 -0.53
C SER A 62 10.59 -7.16 -0.63
N LEU A 63 10.13 -6.98 -1.88
CA LEU A 63 8.73 -6.66 -2.14
C LEU A 63 7.80 -7.82 -1.77
N SER A 64 8.24 -9.07 -1.92
CA SER A 64 7.47 -10.25 -1.51
C SER A 64 7.12 -10.23 -0.02
N HIS A 65 8.05 -9.80 0.83
CA HIS A 65 7.80 -9.65 2.26
C HIS A 65 6.67 -8.64 2.54
N LEU A 66 6.60 -7.53 1.79
CA LEU A 66 5.48 -6.59 1.90
C LEU A 66 4.14 -7.26 1.55
N LEU A 67 4.11 -8.04 0.48
CA LEU A 67 2.89 -8.74 0.06
C LEU A 67 2.43 -9.74 1.13
N ASP A 68 3.34 -10.46 1.77
CA ASP A 68 3.02 -11.37 2.86
C ASP A 68 2.41 -10.65 4.06
N LEU A 69 2.83 -9.42 4.34
CA LEU A 69 2.24 -8.58 5.40
C LEU A 69 0.84 -8.07 5.03
N VAL A 70 0.59 -7.76 3.76
CA VAL A 70 -0.64 -7.12 3.31
C VAL A 70 -1.73 -8.13 2.93
N ASN A 71 -1.37 -9.30 2.38
CA ASN A 71 -2.32 -10.31 1.89
C ASN A 71 -3.32 -10.80 2.95
N PRO A 72 -2.93 -11.09 4.21
CA PRO A 72 -3.88 -11.44 5.26
C PRO A 72 -4.88 -10.32 5.56
N ALA A 73 -4.43 -9.06 5.49
CA ALA A 73 -5.28 -7.89 5.72
C ALA A 73 -6.31 -7.70 4.59
N ILE A 74 -5.91 -7.91 3.33
CA ILE A 74 -6.81 -7.88 2.16
C ILE A 74 -7.85 -9.00 2.22
N ASN A 75 -7.41 -10.22 2.53
CA ASN A 75 -8.30 -11.38 2.58
C ASN A 75 -9.33 -11.26 3.70
N SER A 76 -8.95 -10.68 4.85
CA SER A 76 -9.87 -10.43 5.97
C SER A 76 -10.94 -9.37 5.63
N SER A 77 -10.59 -8.33 4.86
CA SER A 77 -11.52 -7.25 4.48
C SER A 77 -12.42 -7.61 3.27
N SER A 78 -12.05 -8.63 2.49
CA SER A 78 -12.86 -9.15 1.38
C SER A 78 -14.14 -9.89 1.83
N GLN A 79 -14.21 -10.40 3.06
CA GLN A 79 -15.44 -11.00 3.61
C GLN A 79 -16.54 -9.97 3.90
N ILE A 80 -16.21 -8.68 4.03
CA ILE A 80 -17.17 -7.61 4.33
C ILE A 80 -17.92 -7.13 3.05
N ARG A 81 -17.40 -7.42 1.84
CA ARG A 81 -17.95 -6.92 0.57
C ARG A 81 -18.99 -7.80 -0.11
N LYS A 82 -19.41 -8.93 0.47
CA LYS A 82 -20.58 -9.70 -0.05
C LYS A 82 -21.90 -9.01 0.35
N ARG A 83 -22.14 -7.79 -0.16
CA ARG A 83 -23.44 -7.12 -0.03
C ARG A 83 -24.49 -7.88 -0.86
N ARG A 84 -25.57 -8.29 -0.18
CA ARG A 84 -26.73 -9.01 -0.72
C ARG A 84 -27.29 -8.36 -2.00
N PRO A 85 -27.77 -9.13 -2.98
CA PRO A 85 -28.45 -8.58 -4.16
C PRO A 85 -29.70 -7.78 -3.73
N GLN A 86 -29.82 -6.54 -4.21
CA GLN A 86 -31.02 -5.73 -3.98
C GLN A 86 -32.22 -6.38 -4.68
N LYS A 87 -33.22 -6.80 -3.90
CA LYS A 87 -34.54 -7.16 -4.44
C LYS A 87 -35.12 -5.93 -5.16
N LYS A 88 -35.22 -5.99 -6.49
CA LYS A 88 -35.96 -5.01 -7.30
C LYS A 88 -37.39 -4.93 -6.75
N LYS A 89 -37.77 -3.79 -6.17
CA LYS A 89 -39.17 -3.52 -5.80
C LYS A 89 -39.98 -3.37 -7.09
N ALA A 90 -40.88 -4.32 -7.36
CA ALA A 90 -41.84 -4.23 -8.44
C ALA A 90 -42.83 -3.10 -8.13
N ILE A 91 -42.72 -1.99 -8.87
CA ILE A 91 -43.67 -0.88 -8.82
C ILE A 91 -44.94 -1.33 -9.58
N LYS A 92 -45.97 -1.74 -8.84
CA LYS A 92 -47.29 -2.05 -9.40
C LYS A 92 -48.08 -0.74 -9.54
N ARG A 93 -47.94 -0.04 -10.68
CA ARG A 93 -48.80 1.10 -11.03
C ARG A 93 -50.21 0.59 -11.35
N ARG A 94 -51.09 0.60 -10.36
CA ARG A 94 -52.54 0.48 -10.56
C ARG A 94 -53.02 1.77 -11.24
N ARG A 95 -53.47 1.64 -12.49
CA ARG A 95 -54.27 2.67 -13.19
C ARG A 95 -55.54 2.89 -12.36
N ARG A 96 -55.79 4.14 -11.97
CA ARG A 96 -57.09 4.57 -11.44
C ARG A 96 -58.07 4.66 -12.61
N ASN A 97 -59.24 4.06 -12.42
CA ASN A 97 -60.44 4.33 -13.20
C ASN A 97 -60.90 5.78 -12.99
#